data_AF-A0ABD4SBP8-F1
#
_entry.id   AF-A0ABD4SBP8-F1
#
_cell.length_a   1.000
_cell.length_b   1.000
_cell.length_c   1.000
_cell.angle_alpha   90.00
_cell.angle_beta   90.00
_cell.angle_gamma   90.00
#
_symmetry.space_group_name_H-M   'P 1'
#
loop_
_entity.id
_entity.type
_entity.pdbx_description
1 polymer ?
#
loop_
_entity_poly.entity_id
_entity_poly.type
_entity_poly.pdbx_seq_one_letter_code
_entity_poly.pdbx_strand_id
1 'polypeptide(L)'
;MIFLPGLGFTVLENNLNRYLIDPNRDPNEGLTGDYYHLVYAKNTFGHALYQTPPSSWKINRRRDQFYQPYHQQLQKLLSIKKDTFRNCLVSFEK
;
A
#
# COMPACT_ATOMS: atom_id res chain seq x y z
N MET A 1 7.28 -12.13 21.88
CA MET A 1 7.73 -10.84 21.30
C MET A 1 7.81 -11.03 19.80
N ILE A 2 7.25 -10.13 18.99
CA ILE A 2 7.33 -10.23 17.51
C ILE A 2 8.78 -9.93 17.09
N PHE A 3 9.34 -10.70 16.15
CA PHE A 3 10.77 -10.70 15.80
C PHE A 3 11.35 -9.31 15.50
N LEU A 4 10.80 -8.58 14.51
CA LEU A 4 11.32 -7.28 14.09
C LEU A 4 11.22 -6.19 15.17
N PRO A 5 10.07 -5.98 15.85
CA PRO A 5 10.01 -5.06 16.98
C PRO A 5 10.96 -5.42 18.12
N GLY A 6 11.18 -6.72 18.37
CA GLY A 6 12.13 -7.21 19.39
C GLY A 6 13.58 -6.84 19.10
N LEU A 7 13.93 -6.60 17.82
CA LEU A 7 15.24 -6.10 17.39
C LEU A 7 15.31 -4.56 17.31
N GLY A 8 14.25 -3.85 17.72
CA GLY A 8 14.18 -2.39 17.69
C GLY A 8 13.70 -1.79 16.36
N PHE A 9 13.23 -2.61 15.41
CA PHE A 9 12.63 -2.10 14.18
C PHE A 9 11.22 -1.58 14.42
N THR A 10 10.88 -0.50 13.73
CA THR A 10 9.48 -0.08 13.58
C THR A 10 8.85 -0.89 12.46
N VAL A 11 7.75 -1.58 12.74
CA VAL A 11 6.97 -2.30 11.74
C VAL A 11 5.69 -1.53 11.44
N LEU A 12 5.39 -1.33 10.17
CA LEU A 12 4.11 -0.83 9.68
C LEU A 12 3.46 -1.93 8.84
N GLU A 13 2.30 -2.40 9.26
CA GLU A 13 1.59 -3.50 8.62
C GLU A 13 0.29 -3.01 7.99
N ASN A 14 0.03 -3.42 6.75
CA ASN A 14 -1.25 -3.24 6.10
C ASN A 14 -2.14 -4.47 6.38
N ASN A 15 -3.13 -4.33 7.24
CA ASN A 15 -4.06 -5.41 7.62
C ASN A 15 -5.20 -5.63 6.60
N LEU A 16 -5.07 -5.07 5.39
CA LEU A 16 -6.06 -5.17 4.34
C LEU A 16 -5.53 -6.02 3.20
N ASN A 17 -6.42 -6.78 2.55
CA ASN A 17 -6.05 -7.56 1.38
C ASN A 17 -5.62 -6.63 0.23
N ARG A 18 -4.46 -6.88 -0.39
CA ARG A 18 -3.93 -6.11 -1.53
C ARG A 18 -4.87 -6.02 -2.73
N TYR A 19 -5.80 -6.96 -2.89
CA TYR A 19 -6.82 -6.93 -3.94
C TYR A 19 -7.93 -5.89 -3.67
N LEU A 20 -8.07 -5.40 -2.43
CA LEU A 20 -8.89 -4.24 -2.13
C LEU A 20 -8.25 -3.00 -2.73
N ILE A 21 -7.00 -2.75 -2.35
CA ILE A 21 -6.11 -1.72 -2.89
C ILE A 21 -4.67 -2.07 -2.47
N ASP A 22 -3.73 -2.07 -3.40
CA ASP A 22 -2.33 -2.40 -3.13
C ASP A 22 -1.55 -1.14 -2.73
N PRO A 23 -1.09 -1.01 -1.47
CA PRO A 23 -0.26 0.11 -1.04
C PRO A 23 1.17 0.08 -1.60
N ASN A 24 1.56 -0.97 -2.32
CA ASN A 24 2.88 -1.11 -2.94
C ASN A 24 2.86 -0.82 -4.46
N ARG A 25 1.95 0.04 -4.90
CA ARG A 25 1.80 0.48 -6.30
C ARG A 25 1.77 1.99 -6.42
N ASP A 26 2.30 2.50 -7.53
CA ASP A 26 2.36 3.94 -7.79
C ASP A 26 1.01 4.43 -8.36
N PRO A 27 0.33 5.41 -7.72
CA PRO A 27 -0.92 5.98 -8.23
C PRO A 27 -0.75 6.69 -9.57
N ASN A 28 0.47 7.07 -9.96
CA ASN A 28 0.75 7.70 -11.25
C ASN A 28 0.62 6.74 -12.44
N GLU A 29 0.69 5.42 -12.20
CA GLU A 29 0.44 4.40 -13.22
C GLU A 29 -1.08 4.19 -13.47
N GLY A 30 -1.93 4.85 -12.69
CA GLY A 30 -3.38 4.77 -12.78
C GLY A 30 -4.00 4.03 -11.59
N LEU A 31 -5.23 4.42 -11.24
CA LEU A 31 -5.89 3.89 -10.04
C LEU A 31 -6.45 2.49 -10.22
N THR A 32 -6.72 2.04 -11.45
CA THR A 32 -7.28 0.72 -11.73
C THR A 32 -6.78 0.18 -13.06
N GLY A 33 -6.54 -1.14 -13.13
CA GLY A 33 -6.00 -1.78 -14.33
C GLY A 33 -5.53 -3.20 -14.06
N ASP A 34 -4.42 -3.62 -14.61
CA ASP A 34 -3.82 -4.92 -14.30
C ASP A 34 -3.04 -4.89 -12.97
N TYR A 35 -2.13 -5.85 -12.78
CA TYR A 35 -1.36 -6.03 -11.56
C TYR A 35 -0.39 -4.87 -11.22
N TYR A 36 -0.19 -3.90 -12.12
CA TYR A 36 0.62 -2.69 -11.88
C TYR A 36 -0.18 -1.53 -11.25
N HIS A 37 -1.50 -1.65 -11.13
CA HIS A 37 -2.36 -0.57 -10.66
C HIS A 37 -2.77 -0.74 -9.19
N LEU A 38 -3.21 0.34 -8.53
CA LEU A 38 -3.66 0.31 -7.13
C LEU A 38 -4.83 -0.66 -6.91
N VAL A 39 -5.82 -0.65 -7.81
CA VAL A 39 -6.96 -1.57 -7.77
C VAL A 39 -6.91 -2.47 -8.99
N TYR A 40 -6.66 -3.76 -8.78
CA TYR A 40 -6.60 -4.70 -9.88
C TYR A 40 -8.00 -4.96 -10.45
N ALA A 41 -8.17 -4.76 -11.74
CA ALA A 41 -9.30 -5.22 -12.54
C ALA A 41 -9.09 -6.66 -13.07
N LYS A 42 -7.83 -7.09 -13.20
CA LYS A 42 -7.45 -8.43 -13.67
C LYS A 42 -6.41 -9.07 -12.77
N ASN A 43 -6.42 -10.40 -12.67
CA ASN A 43 -5.33 -11.15 -12.05
C ASN A 43 -4.11 -11.23 -12.99
N THR A 44 -3.02 -11.85 -12.53
CA THR A 44 -1.77 -12.02 -13.29
C THR A 44 -1.92 -12.87 -14.56
N PHE A 45 -3.01 -13.63 -14.69
CA PHE A 45 -3.36 -14.41 -15.89
C PHE A 45 -4.30 -13.67 -16.84
N GLY A 46 -4.64 -12.40 -16.54
CA GLY A 46 -5.52 -11.57 -17.37
C GLY A 46 -7.02 -11.82 -17.16
N HIS A 47 -7.42 -12.68 -16.21
CA HIS A 47 -8.82 -12.92 -15.89
C HIS A 47 -9.40 -11.76 -15.09
N ALA A 48 -10.63 -11.36 -15.40
CA ALA A 48 -11.33 -10.30 -14.66
C ALA A 48 -11.56 -10.69 -13.20
N LEU A 49 -11.25 -9.77 -12.28
CA LEU A 49 -11.48 -9.96 -10.84
C LEU A 49 -12.91 -9.59 -10.41
N TYR A 50 -13.61 -8.81 -11.23
CA TYR A 50 -14.97 -8.38 -10.98
C TYR A 50 -15.86 -8.73 -12.17
N GLN A 51 -17.07 -9.23 -11.90
CA GLN A 51 -18.12 -9.33 -12.92
C GLN A 51 -18.55 -7.92 -13.37
N THR A 52 -18.73 -7.02 -12.41
CA THR A 52 -18.99 -5.60 -12.63
C THR A 52 -17.86 -4.78 -12.00
N PRO A 53 -17.00 -4.12 -12.79
CA PRO A 53 -15.91 -3.32 -12.27
C PRO A 53 -16.38 -2.24 -11.27
N PRO A 54 -15.58 -1.93 -10.24
CA PRO A 54 -15.89 -0.84 -9.34
C PRO A 54 -15.87 0.50 -10.09
N SER A 55 -16.80 1.39 -9.76
CA SER A 55 -16.80 2.74 -10.32
C SER A 55 -15.58 3.53 -9.83
N SER A 56 -15.24 4.60 -10.57
CA SER A 56 -14.19 5.55 -10.18
C SER A 56 -14.41 6.11 -8.77
N TRP A 57 -15.67 6.37 -8.38
CA TRP A 57 -15.99 6.80 -7.01
C TRP A 57 -15.58 5.76 -5.96
N LYS A 58 -15.88 4.47 -6.19
CA LYS A 58 -15.47 3.38 -5.26
C LYS A 58 -13.95 3.27 -5.18
N ILE A 59 -13.25 3.40 -6.30
CA ILE A 59 -11.79 3.33 -6.37
C ILE A 59 -11.15 4.50 -5.61
N ASN A 60 -11.61 5.73 -5.85
CA ASN A 60 -11.13 6.92 -5.13
C ASN A 60 -11.41 6.80 -3.62
N ARG A 61 -12.59 6.30 -3.24
CA ARG A 61 -12.90 6.06 -1.83
C ARG A 61 -11.93 5.08 -1.17
N ARG A 62 -11.53 4.00 -1.85
CA ARG A 62 -10.51 3.07 -1.34
C ARG A 62 -9.14 3.74 -1.20
N ARG A 63 -8.75 4.57 -2.18
CA ARG A 63 -7.52 5.36 -2.11
C ARG A 63 -7.52 6.25 -0.87
N ASP A 64 -8.60 7.00 -0.66
CA ASP A 64 -8.69 7.99 0.40
C ASP A 64 -8.82 7.34 1.79
N GLN A 65 -9.49 6.18 1.89
CA GLN A 65 -9.69 5.48 3.17
C GLN A 65 -8.53 4.58 3.59
N PHE A 66 -7.74 4.06 2.65
CA PHE A 66 -6.77 3.00 2.95
C PHE A 66 -5.36 3.31 2.44
N TYR A 67 -5.22 3.65 1.16
CA TYR A 67 -3.91 3.94 0.57
C TYR A 67 -3.29 5.20 1.18
N GLN A 68 -4.01 6.32 1.16
CA GLN A 68 -3.49 7.59 1.68
C GLN A 68 -3.10 7.51 3.15
N PRO A 69 -3.92 6.97 4.08
CA PRO A 69 -3.53 6.85 5.48
C PRO A 69 -2.29 6.00 5.70
N TYR A 70 -2.13 4.89 4.96
CA TYR A 70 -0.95 4.04 5.03
C TYR A 70 0.33 4.82 4.63
N HIS A 71 0.30 5.52 3.49
CA HIS A 71 1.45 6.28 3.03
C HIS A 71 1.74 7.52 3.89
N GLN A 72 0.72 8.16 4.44
CA GLN A 72 0.90 9.25 5.41
C GLN A 72 1.60 8.76 6.68
N GLN A 73 1.19 7.60 7.21
CA GLN A 73 1.82 7.01 8.38
C GLN A 73 3.26 6.57 8.07
N LEU A 74 3.51 5.97 6.91
CA LEU A 74 4.87 5.62 6.46
C LEU A 74 5.75 6.87 6.39
N GLN A 75 5.30 7.94 5.72
CA GLN A 75 6.03 9.21 5.63
C GLN A 75 6.32 9.78 7.01
N LYS A 76 5.33 9.82 7.90
CA LYS A 76 5.51 10.30 9.29
C LYS A 76 6.61 9.53 10.02
N LEU A 77 6.60 8.19 9.94
CA LEU A 77 7.61 7.34 10.58
C LEU A 77 9.00 7.56 9.99
N LEU A 78 9.10 7.71 8.67
CA LEU A 78 10.36 8.00 7.99
C LEU A 78 10.92 9.37 8.38
N SER A 79 10.08 10.41 8.45
CA SER A 79 10.48 11.74 8.92
C SER A 79 11.04 11.67 10.34
N ILE A 80 10.32 11.05 11.28
CA ILE A 80 10.79 10.89 12.68
C ILE A 80 12.15 10.18 12.73
N LYS A 81 12.33 9.09 11.96
CA LYS A 81 13.59 8.35 11.95
C LYS A 81 14.74 9.15 11.32
N LYS A 82 14.48 9.89 10.23
CA LYS A 82 15.50 10.75 9.61
C LYS A 82 15.89 11.91 10.51
N ASP A 83 14.95 12.53 11.20
CA ASP A 83 15.23 13.61 12.15
C ASP A 83 16.05 13.12 13.34
N THR A 84 15.82 11.88 13.79
CA THR A 84 16.53 11.29 14.93
C THR A 84 17.91 10.75 14.57
N PHE A 85 18.04 10.06 13.43
CA PHE A 85 19.23 9.26 13.09
C PHE A 85 19.97 9.72 11.84
N ARG A 86 19.49 10.77 11.16
CA ARG A 86 19.96 11.29 9.85
C ARG A 86 19.73 10.33 8.67
N ASN A 87 19.94 9.03 8.88
CA ASN A 87 19.75 7.98 7.89
C ASN A 87 18.74 6.95 8.41
N CYS A 88 17.95 6.37 7.50
CA CYS A 88 17.06 5.25 7.82
C CYS A 88 17.07 4.22 6.68
N LEU A 89 17.08 2.94 7.04
CA LEU A 89 16.87 1.85 6.09
C LEU A 89 15.38 1.49 6.08
N VAL A 90 14.84 1.33 4.88
CA VAL A 90 13.45 0.93 4.65
C VAL A 90 13.46 -0.37 3.88
N SER A 91 12.75 -1.38 4.38
CA SER A 91 12.55 -2.65 3.69
C SER A 91 11.07 -2.90 3.57
N PHE A 92 10.66 -3.48 2.44
CA PHE A 92 9.29 -3.88 2.16
C PHE A 92 9.26 -5.38 1.92
N GLU A 93 8.42 -6.08 2.67
CA GLU A 93 8.09 -7.47 2.37
C GLU A 93 7.01 -7.50 1.28
N LYS A 94 7.17 -8.37 0.28
CA LYS A 94 6.32 -8.43 -0.93
C LYS A 94 5.32 -9.57 -0.89
#